data_AF-A4YXN4-F1
#
_entry.id   AF-A4YXN4-F1
#
_cell.length_a   1.000
_cell.length_b   1.000
_cell.length_c   1.000
_cell.angle_alpha   90.00
_cell.angle_beta   90.00
_cell.angle_gamma   90.00
#
_symmetry.space_group_name_H-M   'P 1'
#
loop_
_entity.id
_entity.type
_entity.pdbx_description
1 polymer ?
#
loop_
_entity_poly.entity_id
_entity_poly.type
_entity_poly.pdbx_seq_one_letter_code
_entity_poly.pdbx_strand_id
1 'polypeptide(L)'
;MDENELLARYGLTPAADDLSEIRRLIEAATADTNRDSNEPLKLMCIQLFSAGIASDALLIYEAKMSSFDAGCYIDIQLVCGAGLEATEDFLRSSSAPEAQELLARLDDYKRTGDFDGFAPQQHLAFYRRYYGLAS
;
A
#
# COMPACT_ATOMS: atom_id res chain seq x y z
N MET A 1 -5.47 -9.63 13.96
CA MET A 1 -6.43 -8.53 14.05
C MET A 1 -7.26 -8.56 12.79
N ASP A 2 -8.57 -8.36 12.91
CA ASP A 2 -9.42 -8.20 11.74
C ASP A 2 -9.45 -6.73 11.25
N GLU A 3 -10.17 -6.50 10.16
CA GLU A 3 -10.28 -5.17 9.53
C GLU A 3 -10.94 -4.13 10.46
N ASN A 4 -11.96 -4.52 11.22
CA ASN A 4 -12.68 -3.61 12.12
C ASN A 4 -11.79 -3.19 13.30
N GLU A 5 -11.03 -4.14 13.85
CA GLU A 5 -10.06 -3.87 14.91
C GLU A 5 -8.95 -2.93 14.44
N LEU A 6 -8.42 -3.16 13.23
CA LEU A 6 -7.40 -2.29 12.62
C LEU A 6 -7.93 -0.86 12.39
N LEU A 7 -9.16 -0.75 11.88
CA LEU A 7 -9.76 0.55 11.60
C LEU A 7 -10.12 1.30 12.89
N ALA A 8 -10.63 0.60 13.91
CA ALA A 8 -10.91 1.20 15.21
C ALA A 8 -9.63 1.68 15.91
N ARG A 9 -8.52 0.94 15.76
CA ARG A 9 -7.26 1.25 16.42
C ARG A 9 -6.46 2.35 15.74
N TYR A 10 -6.31 2.28 14.41
CA TYR A 10 -5.41 3.15 13.66
C TYR A 10 -6.16 4.13 12.73
N GLY A 11 -7.46 3.93 12.53
CA GLY A 11 -8.19 4.62 11.46
C GLY A 11 -7.66 4.29 10.07
N LEU A 12 -8.12 5.05 9.08
CA LEU A 12 -7.59 4.96 7.71
C LEU A 12 -6.30 5.78 7.54
N THR A 13 -6.09 6.78 8.40
CA THR A 13 -4.91 7.65 8.41
C THR A 13 -4.28 7.58 9.80
N PRO A 14 -3.33 6.64 10.02
CA PRO A 14 -2.70 6.43 11.31
C PRO A 14 -1.86 7.61 11.77
N ALA A 15 -1.60 7.68 13.09
CA ALA A 15 -0.56 8.56 13.61
C ALA A 15 0.82 8.03 13.23
N ALA A 16 1.81 8.92 13.15
CA ALA A 16 3.19 8.56 12.80
C ALA A 16 3.79 7.48 13.73
N ASP A 17 3.44 7.52 15.03
CA ASP A 17 3.93 6.57 16.04
C ASP A 17 3.44 5.13 15.78
N ASP A 18 2.28 4.97 15.14
CA ASP A 18 1.67 3.67 14.85
C ASP A 18 2.28 2.98 13.62
N LEU A 19 2.93 3.74 12.72
CA LEU A 19 3.43 3.22 11.45
C LEU A 19 4.45 2.10 11.64
N SER A 20 5.26 2.16 12.70
CA SER A 20 6.22 1.10 13.03
C SER A 20 5.55 -0.23 13.38
N GLU A 21 4.37 -0.19 14.00
CA GLU A 21 3.58 -1.39 14.29
C GLU A 21 2.87 -1.90 13.05
N ILE A 22 2.28 -1.00 12.25
CA ILE A 22 1.60 -1.36 11.01
C ILE A 22 2.55 -2.08 10.04
N ARG A 23 3.80 -1.60 9.90
CA ARG A 23 4.82 -2.29 9.09
C ARG A 23 5.06 -3.73 9.57
N ARG A 24 5.26 -3.92 10.89
CA ARG A 24 5.44 -5.27 11.47
C ARG A 24 4.23 -6.18 11.26
N LEU A 25 3.02 -5.63 11.30
CA LEU A 25 1.80 -6.39 11.04
C LEU A 25 1.68 -6.79 9.57
N ILE A 26 2.08 -5.94 8.63
CA ILE A 26 2.16 -6.29 7.20
C ILE A 26 3.17 -7.39 6.96
N GLU A 27 4.38 -7.29 7.54
CA GLU A 27 5.41 -8.32 7.42
C GLU A 27 4.89 -9.68 7.93
N ALA A 28 4.26 -9.69 9.11
CA ALA A 28 3.68 -10.90 9.69
C ALA A 28 2.56 -11.49 8.81
N ALA A 29 1.64 -10.65 8.32
CA ALA A 29 0.54 -11.09 7.46
C ALA A 29 1.03 -11.56 6.07
N THR A 30 2.10 -10.96 5.56
CA THR A 30 2.75 -11.33 4.28
C THR A 30 3.40 -12.70 4.38
N ALA A 31 4.03 -13.00 5.52
CA ALA A 31 4.64 -14.30 5.80
C ALA A 31 3.61 -15.41 6.11
N ASP A 32 2.37 -15.07 6.47
CA ASP A 32 1.32 -16.05 6.77
C ASP A 32 0.63 -16.56 5.49
N THR A 33 0.96 -17.79 5.09
CA THR A 33 0.38 -18.47 3.93
C THR A 33 -1.01 -19.06 4.21
N ASN A 34 -1.47 -19.06 5.47
CA ASN A 34 -2.76 -19.62 5.89
C ASN A 34 -3.76 -18.54 6.32
N ARG A 35 -3.51 -17.27 5.98
CA ARG A 35 -4.42 -16.18 6.30
C ARG A 35 -5.81 -16.40 5.69
N ASP A 36 -6.84 -16.17 6.50
CA ASP A 36 -8.23 -16.35 6.10
C ASP A 36 -8.72 -15.29 5.09
N SER A 37 -8.09 -14.11 5.07
CA SER A 37 -8.47 -12.99 4.21
C SER A 37 -7.30 -12.04 3.94
N ASN A 38 -7.32 -11.38 2.77
CA ASN A 38 -6.40 -10.30 2.42
C ASN A 38 -6.95 -8.90 2.76
N GLU A 39 -8.19 -8.78 3.27
CA GLU A 39 -8.78 -7.48 3.64
C GLU A 39 -7.97 -6.75 4.73
N PRO A 40 -7.54 -7.40 5.83
CA PRO A 40 -6.68 -6.74 6.81
C PRO A 40 -5.35 -6.28 6.22
N LEU A 41 -4.73 -7.10 5.36
CA LEU A 41 -3.47 -6.75 4.68
C LEU A 41 -3.64 -5.55 3.76
N LYS A 42 -4.73 -5.51 2.99
CA LYS A 42 -5.11 -4.38 2.14
C LYS A 42 -5.29 -3.10 2.96
N LEU A 43 -6.04 -3.16 4.07
CA LEU A 43 -6.24 -2.00 4.94
C LEU A 43 -4.91 -1.45 5.48
N MET A 44 -4.00 -2.33 5.92
CA MET A 44 -2.68 -1.89 6.40
C MET A 44 -1.83 -1.27 5.29
N CYS A 45 -1.92 -1.78 4.06
CA CYS A 45 -1.27 -1.15 2.90
C CYS A 45 -1.86 0.25 2.62
N ILE A 46 -3.18 0.43 2.74
CA ILE A 46 -3.84 1.73 2.61
C ILE A 46 -3.40 2.69 3.72
N GLN A 47 -3.23 2.18 4.94
CA GLN A 47 -2.72 2.95 6.09
C GLN A 47 -1.30 3.47 5.83
N LEU A 48 -0.38 2.63 5.33
CA LEU A 48 0.96 3.09 4.93
C LEU A 48 0.92 4.04 3.74
N PHE A 49 0.09 3.75 2.73
CA PHE A 49 -0.14 4.66 1.60
C PHE A 49 -0.55 6.06 2.07
N SER A 50 -1.46 6.13 3.06
CA SER A 50 -1.94 7.41 3.61
C SER A 50 -0.86 8.23 4.32
N ALA A 51 0.21 7.59 4.79
CA ALA A 51 1.33 8.26 5.44
C ALA A 51 2.25 8.98 4.44
N GLY A 52 2.18 8.64 3.15
CA GLY A 52 2.91 9.36 2.10
C GLY A 52 4.42 9.17 2.13
N ILE A 53 4.92 8.05 2.68
CA ILE A 53 6.35 7.77 2.83
C ILE A 53 6.80 6.88 1.66
N ALA A 54 7.70 7.40 0.81
CA ALA A 54 8.15 6.69 -0.39
C ALA A 54 8.82 5.34 -0.09
N SER A 55 9.51 5.22 1.06
CA SER A 55 10.18 3.96 1.43
C SER A 55 9.23 2.82 1.74
N ASP A 56 7.96 3.11 2.07
CA ASP A 56 6.96 2.07 2.33
C ASP A 56 6.49 1.37 1.05
N ALA A 57 6.82 1.92 -0.13
CA ALA A 57 6.47 1.36 -1.43
C ALA A 57 6.93 -0.10 -1.59
N LEU A 58 8.13 -0.43 -1.10
CA LEU A 58 8.66 -1.79 -1.21
C LEU A 58 7.89 -2.79 -0.35
N LEU A 59 7.54 -2.41 0.88
CA LEU A 59 6.77 -3.28 1.77
C LEU A 59 5.34 -3.50 1.24
N ILE A 60 4.72 -2.45 0.69
CA ILE A 60 3.39 -2.57 0.05
C ILE A 60 3.48 -3.46 -1.20
N TYR A 61 4.54 -3.34 -1.99
CA TYR A 61 4.75 -4.20 -3.15
C TYR A 61 4.99 -5.66 -2.76
N GLU A 62 5.79 -5.92 -1.74
CA GLU A 62 6.01 -7.27 -1.22
C GLU A 62 4.69 -7.90 -0.74
N ALA A 63 3.88 -7.15 0.01
CA ALA A 63 2.55 -7.57 0.42
C ALA A 63 1.65 -7.92 -0.77
N LYS A 64 1.63 -7.08 -1.81
CA LYS A 64 0.91 -7.33 -3.07
C LYS A 64 1.38 -8.61 -3.75
N MET A 65 2.69 -8.87 -3.76
CA MET A 65 3.27 -10.02 -4.45
C MET A 65 3.27 -11.32 -3.62
N SER A 66 2.82 -11.27 -2.36
CA SER A 66 2.85 -12.40 -1.43
C SER A 66 1.96 -13.59 -1.83
N SER A 67 0.90 -13.35 -2.61
CA SER A 67 0.06 -14.39 -3.20
C SER A 67 -0.73 -13.85 -4.38
N PHE A 68 -1.31 -14.73 -5.20
CA PHE A 68 -2.20 -14.33 -6.29
C PHE A 68 -3.39 -13.52 -5.77
N ASP A 69 -4.01 -13.96 -4.67
CA ASP A 69 -5.16 -13.27 -4.08
C ASP A 69 -4.77 -11.89 -3.53
N ALA A 70 -3.63 -11.77 -2.84
CA ALA A 70 -3.13 -10.46 -2.42
C ALA A 70 -2.88 -9.53 -3.61
N GLY A 71 -2.35 -10.08 -4.71
CA GLY A 71 -2.12 -9.36 -5.95
C GLY A 71 -3.39 -8.77 -6.56
N CYS A 72 -4.53 -9.46 -6.40
CA CYS A 72 -5.85 -8.99 -6.83
C CYS A 72 -6.50 -7.99 -5.84
N TYR A 73 -6.19 -8.08 -4.54
CA TYR A 73 -6.77 -7.21 -3.51
C TYR A 73 -6.05 -5.86 -3.36
N ILE A 74 -4.74 -5.83 -3.59
CA ILE A 74 -3.89 -4.67 -3.32
C ILE A 74 -3.59 -3.96 -4.63
N ASP A 75 -4.16 -2.79 -4.83
CA ASP A 75 -3.96 -1.97 -6.03
C ASP A 75 -2.50 -1.50 -6.13
N ILE A 76 -1.91 -1.53 -7.33
CA ILE A 76 -0.51 -1.11 -7.53
C ILE A 76 -0.31 0.36 -7.15
N GLN A 77 -1.34 1.19 -7.32
CA GLN A 77 -1.35 2.61 -6.96
C GLN A 77 -1.05 2.85 -5.47
N LEU A 78 -1.26 1.86 -4.59
CA LEU A 78 -0.95 1.96 -3.16
C LEU A 78 0.55 2.07 -2.86
N VAL A 79 1.43 1.70 -3.78
CA VAL A 79 2.89 1.90 -3.60
C VAL A 79 3.29 3.38 -3.77
N CYS A 80 2.41 4.21 -4.33
CA CYS A 80 2.67 5.60 -4.69
C CYS A 80 2.05 6.60 -3.69
N GLY A 81 2.05 6.28 -2.39
CA GLY A 81 1.50 7.16 -1.34
C GLY A 81 2.16 8.54 -1.28
N ALA A 82 3.46 8.62 -1.53
CA ALA A 82 4.21 9.87 -1.64
C ALA A 82 3.94 10.65 -2.94
N GLY A 83 3.12 10.10 -3.84
CA GLY A 83 3.02 10.51 -5.23
C GLY A 83 3.96 9.71 -6.14
N LEU A 84 3.63 9.63 -7.42
CA LEU A 84 4.35 8.81 -8.39
C LEU A 84 5.82 9.22 -8.54
N GLU A 85 6.08 10.52 -8.73
CA GLU A 85 7.43 11.07 -8.92
C GLU A 85 8.34 10.78 -7.71
N ALA A 86 7.88 11.11 -6.50
CA ALA A 86 8.65 10.88 -5.28
C ALA A 86 8.91 9.39 -5.01
N THR A 87 7.94 8.52 -5.31
CA THR A 87 8.14 7.06 -5.23
C THR A 87 9.16 6.59 -6.26
N GLU A 88 9.08 7.02 -7.52
CA GLU A 88 10.06 6.65 -8.56
C GLU A 88 11.48 7.12 -8.22
N ASP A 89 11.64 8.34 -7.70
CA ASP A 89 12.95 8.86 -7.27
C ASP A 89 13.56 8.03 -6.15
N PHE A 90 12.74 7.64 -5.16
CA PHE A 90 13.18 6.71 -4.13
C PHE A 90 13.63 5.37 -4.74
N LEU A 91 12.84 4.78 -5.64
CA LEU A 91 13.16 3.48 -6.25
C LEU A 91 14.44 3.53 -7.08
N ARG A 92 14.66 4.60 -7.86
CA ARG A 92 15.90 4.82 -8.63
C ARG A 92 17.13 4.95 -7.73
N SER A 93 16.96 5.53 -6.54
CA SER A 93 18.06 5.71 -5.57
C SER A 93 18.36 4.45 -4.74
N SER A 94 17.44 3.48 -4.72
CA SER A 94 17.55 2.27 -3.93
C SER A 94 18.42 1.21 -4.62
N SER A 95 19.29 0.56 -3.84
CA SER A 95 20.06 -0.60 -4.30
C SER A 95 19.33 -1.93 -4.12
N ALA A 96 18.09 -1.92 -3.60
CA ALA A 96 17.31 -3.14 -3.41
C ALA A 96 16.88 -3.71 -4.77
N PRO A 97 17.07 -5.01 -5.05
CA PRO A 97 16.61 -5.64 -6.29
C PRO A 97 15.11 -5.42 -6.56
N GLU A 98 14.30 -5.47 -5.50
CA GLU A 98 12.85 -5.28 -5.54
C GLU A 98 12.47 -3.87 -6.00
N ALA A 99 13.35 -2.87 -5.77
CA ALA A 99 13.10 -1.51 -6.23
C ALA A 99 13.15 -1.38 -7.75
N GLN A 100 14.09 -2.09 -8.39
CA GLN A 100 14.19 -2.12 -9.85
C GLN A 100 13.03 -2.88 -10.47
N GLU A 101 12.60 -3.98 -9.84
CA GLU A 101 11.41 -4.72 -10.27
C GLU A 101 10.15 -3.85 -10.19
N LEU A 102 9.92 -3.20 -9.04
CA LEU A 102 8.77 -2.32 -8.85
C LEU A 102 8.79 -1.15 -9.85
N LEU A 103 9.94 -0.54 -10.09
CA LEU A 103 10.07 0.54 -11.09
C LEU A 103 9.65 0.07 -12.49
N ALA A 104 10.09 -1.12 -12.91
CA ALA A 104 9.69 -1.70 -14.19
C ALA A 104 8.17 -1.96 -14.25
N ARG A 105 7.57 -2.47 -13.16
CA ARG A 105 6.11 -2.67 -13.10
C ARG A 105 5.35 -1.36 -13.19
N LEU A 106 5.80 -0.32 -12.50
CA LEU A 106 5.17 1.00 -12.55
C LEU A 106 5.18 1.55 -13.98
N ASP A 107 6.28 1.37 -14.72
CA ASP A 107 6.35 1.79 -16.13
C ASP A 107 5.36 1.01 -17.02
N ASP A 108 5.16 -0.29 -16.79
CA ASP A 108 4.14 -1.08 -17.50
C ASP A 108 2.73 -0.55 -17.23
N TYR A 109 2.38 -0.32 -15.96
CA TYR A 109 1.06 0.19 -15.56
C TYR A 109 0.81 1.63 -16.03
N LYS A 110 1.84 2.46 -16.09
CA LYS A 110 1.75 3.80 -16.69
C LYS A 110 1.42 3.73 -18.18
N ARG A 111 2.01 2.77 -18.91
CA ARG A 111 1.73 2.59 -20.35
C ARG A 111 0.32 2.10 -20.63
N THR A 112 -0.33 1.43 -19.68
CA THR A 112 -1.72 0.96 -19.79
C THR A 112 -2.75 1.99 -19.29
N GLY A 113 -2.30 3.13 -18.76
CA GLY A 113 -3.15 4.22 -18.29
C GLY A 113 -3.65 4.08 -16.86
N ASP A 114 -3.16 3.09 -16.09
CA ASP A 114 -3.59 2.85 -14.70
C ASP A 114 -3.25 4.00 -13.74
N PHE A 115 -2.31 4.86 -14.13
CA PHE A 115 -1.90 6.06 -13.39
C PHE A 115 -2.47 7.37 -13.98
N ASP A 116 -3.34 7.31 -14.99
CA ASP A 116 -3.92 8.51 -15.59
C ASP A 116 -4.80 9.25 -14.58
N GLY A 117 -4.42 10.50 -14.27
CA GLY A 117 -5.11 11.31 -13.26
C GLY A 117 -4.91 10.82 -11.82
N PHE A 118 -3.97 9.89 -11.58
CA PHE A 118 -3.67 9.42 -10.24
C PHE A 118 -3.17 10.55 -9.33
N ALA A 119 -3.81 10.68 -8.17
CA ALA A 119 -3.37 11.54 -7.09
C ALA A 119 -3.63 10.85 -5.74
N PRO A 120 -2.65 10.80 -4.82
CA PRO A 120 -2.81 10.08 -3.57
C PRO A 120 -4.05 10.49 -2.76
N GLN A 121 -4.35 11.79 -2.74
CA GLN A 121 -5.49 12.35 -2.00
C GLN A 121 -6.83 11.91 -2.57
N GLN A 122 -6.94 11.79 -3.91
CA GLN A 122 -8.17 11.32 -4.55
C GLN A 122 -8.39 9.82 -4.30
N HIS A 123 -7.31 9.04 -4.35
CA HIS A 123 -7.35 7.61 -4.06
C HIS A 123 -7.68 7.35 -2.58
N LEU A 124 -7.12 8.13 -1.65
CA LEU A 124 -7.46 8.04 -0.23
C LEU A 124 -8.92 8.46 0.03
N ALA A 125 -9.45 9.43 -0.72
CA ALA A 125 -10.86 9.81 -0.63
C ALA A 125 -11.79 8.68 -1.12
N PHE A 126 -11.39 7.91 -2.13
CA PHE A 126 -12.10 6.70 -2.53
C PHE A 126 -12.15 5.68 -1.37
N TYR A 127 -11.03 5.37 -0.73
CA TYR A 127 -11.02 4.43 0.39
C TYR A 127 -11.78 4.95 1.62
N ARG A 128 -11.78 6.26 1.89
CA ARG A 128 -12.66 6.84 2.92
C ARG A 128 -14.13 6.51 2.67
N ARG A 129 -14.59 6.57 1.42
CA ARG A 129 -15.97 6.20 1.05
C ARG A 129 -16.18 4.70 1.13
N TYR A 130 -15.23 3.90 0.63
CA TYR A 130 -15.27 2.44 0.72
C TYR A 130 -15.48 1.96 2.16
N TYR A 131 -14.78 2.57 3.12
CA TYR A 131 -14.88 2.26 4.54
C TYR A 131 -16.01 2.99 5.30
N GLY A 132 -16.88 3.74 4.61
CA GLY A 132 -17.98 4.46 5.24
C GLY A 132 -17.53 5.59 6.19
N LEU A 133 -16.32 6.11 6.01
CA LEU A 133 -15.72 7.18 6.84
C LEU A 133 -15.98 8.59 6.29
N ALA A 134 -16.71 8.71 5.18
CA ALA A 134 -17.09 10.00 4.63
C ALA A 134 -18.31 10.56 5.37
N SER A 135 -18.17 11.78 5.91
CA SER A 135 -19.29 12.70 6.13
C SER A 135 -19.31 13.75 5.02
#